data_AF-A0A534KW60-F1
#
_entry.id   AF-A0A534KW60-F1
#
_cell.length_a   1.000
_cell.length_b   1.000
_cell.length_c   1.000
_cell.angle_alpha   90.00
_cell.angle_beta   90.00
_cell.angle_gamma   90.00
#
_symmetry.space_group_name_H-M   'P 1'
#
loop_
_entity.id
_entity.type
_entity.pdbx_description
1 polymer ?
#
loop_
_entity_poly.entity_id
_entity_poly.type
_entity_poly.pdbx_seq_one_letter_code
_entity_poly.pdbx_strand_id
1 'polypeptide(L)'
;MARRCPECYAELPEDAVWVCPTCKYTLRTPAAAKAGIVFMVLGLALLGAFVYGPDQIGLRSGLVPTDLANVTIANFPLLVLGAFGVGAFLVATAALKIRSEQAKVLAA
;
A
#
# COMPACT_ATOMS: atom_id res chain seq x y z
N MET A 1 14.72 20.11 -17.69
CA MET A 1 14.90 20.73 -16.35
C MET A 1 15.73 19.77 -15.53
N ALA A 2 16.96 20.14 -15.17
CA ALA A 2 17.81 19.31 -14.32
C ALA A 2 17.09 19.05 -12.99
N ARG A 3 16.80 17.79 -12.67
CA ARG A 3 16.26 17.43 -11.35
C ARG A 3 17.43 17.43 -10.37
N ARG A 4 17.33 18.22 -9.31
CA ARG A 4 18.27 18.18 -8.18
C ARG A 4 17.70 17.37 -7.03
N CYS A 5 18.58 16.71 -6.29
CA CYS A 5 18.16 15.95 -5.11
C CYS A 5 17.74 16.93 -4.01
N PRO A 6 16.60 16.72 -3.33
CA PRO A 6 16.16 17.62 -2.25
C PRO A 6 17.10 17.61 -1.03
N GLU A 7 17.82 16.50 -0.82
CA GLU A 7 18.79 16.34 0.27
C GLU A 7 20.17 16.90 -0.10
N CYS A 8 20.86 16.31 -1.08
CA CYS A 8 22.25 16.66 -1.39
C CYS A 8 22.42 17.71 -2.49
N TYR A 9 21.35 18.20 -3.10
CA TYR A 9 21.35 19.17 -4.21
C TYR A 9 22.19 18.77 -5.44
N ALA A 10 22.72 17.55 -5.49
CA ALA A 10 23.43 17.02 -6.64
C ALA A 10 22.50 16.97 -7.87
N GLU A 11 23.07 17.19 -9.05
CA GLU A 11 22.38 16.99 -10.31
C GLU A 11 22.12 15.49 -10.51
N LEU A 12 20.85 15.12 -10.67
CA LEU A 12 20.48 13.74 -10.94
C LEU A 12 20.64 13.45 -12.43
N PRO A 13 21.24 12.31 -12.78
CA PRO A 13 21.22 11.82 -14.15
C PRO A 13 19.77 11.42 -14.54
N GLU A 14 19.46 11.46 -15.83
CA GLU A 14 18.10 11.27 -16.36
C GLU A 14 17.49 9.89 -16.01
N ASP A 15 18.34 8.89 -15.72
CA ASP A 15 17.99 7.52 -15.35
C ASP A 15 17.76 7.31 -13.84
N ALA A 16 18.20 8.26 -12.99
CA ALA A 16 18.01 8.19 -11.54
C ALA A 16 16.57 8.57 -11.13
N VAL A 17 15.63 7.64 -11.37
CA VAL A 17 14.20 7.84 -11.11
C VAL A 17 13.78 7.47 -9.69
N TRP A 18 14.50 6.55 -9.04
CA TRP A 18 14.07 5.90 -7.80
C TRP A 18 14.91 6.26 -6.57
N VAL A 19 16.23 6.29 -6.72
CA VAL A 19 17.19 6.52 -5.63
C VAL A 19 18.29 7.48 -6.13
N CYS A 20 18.69 8.44 -5.29
CA CYS A 20 19.79 9.33 -5.62
C CYS A 20 21.12 8.56 -5.56
N PRO A 21 21.96 8.61 -6.62
CA PRO A 21 23.23 7.89 -6.62
C PRO A 21 24.22 8.42 -5.56
N THR A 22 24.16 9.71 -5.25
CA THR A 22 25.11 10.38 -4.35
C THR A 22 24.77 10.17 -2.87
N CYS A 23 23.51 10.40 -2.48
CA CYS A 23 23.09 10.39 -1.06
C CYS A 23 22.16 9.23 -0.69
N LYS A 24 21.80 8.34 -1.63
CA LYS A 24 20.90 7.18 -1.44
C LYS A 24 19.47 7.54 -1.00
N TYR A 25 19.09 8.81 -1.10
CA TYR A 25 17.74 9.27 -0.81
C TYR A 25 16.73 8.68 -1.80
N THR A 26 15.60 8.18 -1.28
CA THR A 26 14.50 7.63 -2.08
C THR A 26 13.64 8.76 -2.66
N LEU A 27 13.77 9.01 -3.96
CA LEU A 27 13.12 10.12 -4.64
C LEU A 27 11.64 9.86 -4.94
N ARG A 28 11.28 8.57 -5.11
CA ARG A 28 9.94 8.18 -5.52
C ARG A 28 9.43 6.97 -4.75
N THR A 29 8.28 7.14 -4.12
CA THR A 29 7.49 6.02 -3.60
C THR A 29 6.83 5.26 -4.76
N PRO A 30 7.02 3.95 -4.90
CA PRO A 30 6.36 3.16 -5.94
C PRO A 30 4.83 3.16 -5.76
N ALA A 31 4.09 3.16 -6.87
CA ALA A 31 2.63 3.13 -6.86
C ALA A 31 2.08 1.92 -6.10
N ALA A 32 2.79 0.79 -6.16
CA ALA A 32 2.47 -0.41 -5.39
C ALA A 32 2.44 -0.16 -3.87
N ALA A 33 3.36 0.65 -3.32
CA ALA A 33 3.33 0.99 -1.89
C ALA A 33 2.07 1.81 -1.54
N LYS A 34 1.70 2.76 -2.39
CA LYS A 34 0.50 3.59 -2.18
C LYS A 34 -0.77 2.72 -2.19
N ALA A 35 -0.90 1.85 -3.19
CA ALA A 35 -2.00 0.90 -3.27
C ALA A 35 -2.03 -0.04 -2.06
N GLY A 36 -0.86 -0.55 -1.66
CA GLY A 36 -0.73 -1.43 -0.49
C GLY A 36 -1.21 -0.78 0.80
N ILE A 37 -0.87 0.49 1.04
CA ILE A 37 -1.34 1.25 2.21
C ILE A 37 -2.87 1.40 2.19
N VAL A 38 -3.46 1.70 1.03
CA VAL A 38 -4.93 1.80 0.90
C VAL A 38 -5.61 0.47 1.27
N PHE A 39 -5.09 -0.65 0.78
CA PHE A 39 -5.60 -1.98 1.11
C PHE A 39 -5.45 -2.31 2.60
N MET A 40 -4.35 -1.91 3.24
CA MET A 40 -4.18 -2.07 4.69
C MET A 40 -5.19 -1.26 5.49
N VAL A 41 -5.43 0.02 5.12
CA VAL A 41 -6.42 0.87 5.79
C VAL A 41 -7.82 0.28 5.63
N LEU A 42 -8.16 -0.20 4.42
CA LEU A 42 -9.42 -0.88 4.17
C LEU A 42 -9.56 -2.15 5.02
N GLY A 43 -8.51 -2.96 5.11
CA GLY A 43 -8.48 -4.13 5.99
C GLY A 43 -8.71 -3.78 7.45
N LEU A 44 -8.14 -2.66 7.92
CA LEU A 44 -8.28 -2.17 9.29
C LEU A 44 -9.72 -1.70 9.57
N ALA A 45 -10.33 -1.00 8.62
CA ALA A 45 -11.74 -0.62 8.68
C ALA A 45 -12.66 -1.84 8.72
N LEU A 46 -12.39 -2.85 7.88
CA LEU A 46 -13.10 -4.13 7.89
C LEU A 46 -12.93 -4.82 9.26
N LEU A 47 -11.71 -4.92 9.78
CA LEU A 47 -11.47 -5.52 11.10
C LEU A 47 -12.24 -4.79 12.22
N GLY A 48 -12.29 -3.45 12.19
CA GLY A 48 -13.13 -2.67 13.09
C GLY A 48 -14.61 -3.06 12.96
N ALA A 49 -15.13 -3.11 11.74
CA ALA A 49 -16.49 -3.57 11.45
C ALA A 49 -16.77 -5.01 11.94
N PHE A 50 -15.79 -5.91 11.85
CA PHE A 50 -15.90 -7.27 12.41
C PHE A 50 -16.02 -7.26 13.94
N VAL A 51 -15.20 -6.46 14.62
CA VAL A 51 -15.14 -6.39 16.08
C VAL A 51 -16.39 -5.73 16.68
N TYR A 52 -16.89 -4.65 16.07
CA TYR A 52 -18.12 -3.98 16.51
C TYR A 52 -19.41 -4.75 16.13
N GLY A 53 -19.30 -5.74 15.25
CA GLY A 53 -20.38 -6.60 14.83
C GLY A 53 -21.22 -6.00 13.68
N PRO A 54 -21.67 -6.84 12.72
CA PRO A 54 -22.37 -6.40 11.52
C PRO A 54 -23.70 -5.69 11.80
N ASP A 55 -24.32 -5.96 12.95
CA ASP A 55 -25.58 -5.34 13.38
C ASP A 55 -25.40 -3.87 13.78
N GLN A 56 -24.23 -3.46 14.28
CA GLN A 56 -23.98 -2.07 14.70
C GLN A 56 -23.51 -1.15 13.56
N ILE A 57 -23.07 -1.73 12.44
CA ILE A 57 -22.58 -1.00 11.25
C ILE A 57 -23.64 -0.81 10.16
N GLY A 58 -24.91 -1.11 10.45
CA GLY A 58 -26.00 -0.85 9.54
C GLY A 58 -26.05 -1.78 8.32
N LEU A 59 -25.40 -2.95 8.32
CA LEU A 59 -25.53 -3.93 7.23
C LEU A 59 -26.96 -4.48 7.09
N ARG A 60 -27.80 -4.33 8.13
CA ARG A 60 -29.24 -4.61 8.12
C ARG A 60 -30.12 -3.37 7.89
N SER A 61 -29.55 -2.19 7.67
CA SER A 61 -30.29 -0.91 7.62
C SER A 61 -31.11 -0.69 6.33
N GLY A 62 -31.42 -1.75 5.57
CA GLY A 62 -32.17 -1.66 4.31
C GLY A 62 -31.41 -0.99 3.14
N LEU A 63 -30.23 -0.42 3.40
CA LEU A 63 -29.35 0.20 2.40
C LEU A 63 -28.52 -0.81 1.59
N VAL A 64 -28.27 -2.00 2.14
CA VAL A 64 -27.47 -3.06 1.49
C VAL A 64 -28.40 -4.22 1.14
N PRO A 65 -28.35 -4.76 -0.10
CA PRO A 65 -29.13 -5.94 -0.47
C PRO A 65 -28.80 -7.10 0.47
N THR A 66 -29.83 -7.81 0.93
CA THR A 66 -29.70 -8.88 1.93
C THR A 66 -28.77 -10.00 1.49
N ASP A 67 -28.75 -10.33 0.20
CA ASP A 67 -27.84 -11.36 -0.35
C ASP A 67 -26.38 -10.92 -0.26
N LEU A 68 -26.11 -9.63 -0.56
CA LEU A 68 -24.77 -9.08 -0.48
C LEU A 68 -24.30 -8.97 0.97
N ALA A 69 -25.19 -8.56 1.89
CA ALA A 69 -24.90 -8.53 3.32
C ALA A 69 -24.57 -9.95 3.85
N ASN A 70 -25.35 -10.96 3.46
CA ASN A 70 -25.15 -12.33 3.93
C ASN A 70 -23.82 -12.94 3.41
N VAL A 71 -23.50 -12.74 2.14
CA VAL A 71 -22.21 -13.18 1.56
C VAL A 71 -21.04 -12.44 2.21
N THR A 72 -21.19 -11.14 2.48
CA THR A 72 -20.15 -10.34 3.13
C THR A 72 -19.91 -10.79 4.57
N ILE A 73 -20.97 -11.08 5.34
CA ILE A 73 -20.85 -11.60 6.71
C ILE A 73 -20.21 -12.99 6.72
N ALA A 74 -20.64 -13.89 5.82
CA ALA A 74 -20.11 -15.24 5.73
C ALA A 74 -18.61 -15.28 5.37
N ASN A 75 -18.16 -14.36 4.51
CA ASN A 75 -16.77 -14.27 4.05
C ASN A 75 -15.97 -13.18 4.76
N PHE A 76 -16.52 -12.57 5.80
CA PHE A 76 -15.95 -11.39 6.45
C PHE A 76 -14.51 -11.61 6.94
N PRO A 77 -14.17 -12.73 7.60
CA PRO A 77 -12.79 -13.01 8.01
C PRO A 77 -11.85 -13.11 6.79
N LEU A 78 -12.31 -13.72 5.69
CA LEU A 78 -11.56 -13.84 4.46
C LEU A 78 -11.32 -12.49 3.79
N LEU A 79 -12.31 -11.59 3.84
CA LEU A 79 -12.19 -10.21 3.33
C LEU A 79 -11.17 -9.40 4.13
N VAL A 80 -11.19 -9.50 5.46
CA VAL A 80 -10.21 -8.86 6.34
C VAL A 80 -8.80 -9.36 6.03
N LEU A 81 -8.61 -10.69 6.02
CA LEU A 81 -7.32 -11.31 5.75
C LEU A 81 -6.84 -11.04 4.31
N GLY A 82 -7.75 -11.03 3.34
CA GLY A 82 -7.46 -10.74 1.95
C GLY A 82 -7.01 -9.29 1.74
N ALA A 83 -7.74 -8.31 2.30
CA ALA A 83 -7.38 -6.90 2.20
C ALA A 83 -6.02 -6.61 2.86
N PHE A 84 -5.80 -7.13 4.08
CA PHE A 84 -4.50 -6.99 4.75
C PHE A 84 -3.38 -7.72 4.01
N GLY A 85 -3.62 -8.95 3.56
CA GLY A 85 -2.63 -9.77 2.85
C GLY A 85 -2.18 -9.13 1.53
N VAL A 86 -3.13 -8.66 0.71
CA VAL A 86 -2.84 -7.93 -0.53
C VAL A 86 -2.09 -6.63 -0.23
N GLY A 87 -2.53 -5.89 0.80
CA GLY A 87 -1.85 -4.68 1.25
C GLY A 87 -0.39 -4.92 1.62
N ALA A 88 -0.14 -5.91 2.48
CA ALA A 88 1.20 -6.32 2.92
C ALA A 88 2.07 -6.76 1.74
N PHE A 89 1.52 -7.54 0.82
CA PHE A 89 2.25 -8.01 -0.35
C PHE A 89 2.69 -6.85 -1.27
N LEU A 90 1.79 -5.90 -1.53
CA LEU A 90 2.11 -4.74 -2.38
C LEU A 90 3.15 -3.82 -1.74
N VAL A 91 3.11 -3.62 -0.41
CA VAL A 91 4.15 -2.86 0.30
C VAL A 91 5.48 -3.61 0.30
N ALA A 92 5.47 -4.94 0.48
CA ALA A 92 6.68 -5.75 0.48
C ALA A 92 7.38 -5.73 -0.90
N THR A 93 6.63 -5.91 -1.99
CA THR A 93 7.18 -5.85 -3.36
C THR A 93 7.72 -4.46 -3.69
N ALA A 94 7.06 -3.40 -3.23
CA ALA A 94 7.57 -2.04 -3.31
C ALA A 94 8.90 -1.86 -2.56
N ALA A 95 9.01 -2.39 -1.35
CA ALA A 95 10.23 -2.32 -0.56
C ALA A 95 11.39 -3.07 -1.23
N LEU A 96 11.13 -4.26 -1.78
CA LEU A 96 12.12 -5.02 -2.54
C LEU A 96 12.60 -4.26 -3.78
N LYS A 97 11.69 -3.59 -4.50
CA LYS A 97 12.06 -2.75 -5.63
C LYS A 97 13.00 -1.62 -5.21
N ILE A 98 12.68 -0.89 -4.14
CA ILE A 98 13.57 0.17 -3.63
C ILE A 98 14.95 -0.40 -3.24
N ARG A 99 14.99 -1.54 -2.54
CA ARG A 99 16.25 -2.19 -2.16
C ARG A 99 17.07 -2.61 -3.39
N SER A 100 16.42 -3.11 -4.44
CA SER A 100 17.12 -3.46 -5.68
C SER A 100 17.73 -2.24 -6.37
N GLU A 101 17.04 -1.10 -6.37
CA GLU A 101 17.57 0.14 -6.94
C GLU A 101 18.72 0.70 -6.08
N GLN A 102 18.61 0.61 -4.76
CA GLN A 102 19.72 0.94 -3.85
C GLN A 102 20.94 0.04 -4.10
N ALA A 103 20.73 -1.26 -4.31
CA ALA A 103 21.82 -2.19 -4.61
C ALA A 103 22.49 -1.90 -5.96
N LYS A 104 21.73 -1.54 -7.00
CA LYS A 104 22.30 -1.14 -8.30
C LYS A 104 23.15 0.11 -8.18
N VAL A 105 22.69 1.11 -7.42
CA VAL A 105 23.44 2.34 -7.15
C VAL A 105 24.73 2.05 -6.38
N LEU A 106 24.75 1.07 -5.47
CA LEU A 106 25.96 0.68 -4.74
C LEU A 106 26.97 -0.10 -5.60
N ALA A 107 26.51 -0.74 -6.68
CA ALA A 107 27.32 -1.54 -7.58
C ALA A 107 27.87 -0.73 -8.78
N ALA A 108 27.40 0.51 -8.97
CA ALA A 108 27.85 1.46 -9.99
C ALA A 108 28.87 2.43 -9.39
#